data_AF-Q9NGZ7-F1
#
_entry.id   AF-Q9NGZ7-F1
#
_cell.length_a   1.000
_cell.length_b   1.000
_cell.length_c   1.000
_cell.angle_alpha   90.00
_cell.angle_beta   90.00
_cell.angle_gamma   90.00
#
_symmetry.space_group_name_H-M   'P 1'
#
loop_
_entity.id
_entity.type
_entity.pdbx_description
1 polymer ?
#
loop_
_entity_poly.entity_id
_entity_poly.type
_entity_poly.pdbx_seq_one_letter_code
_entity_poly.pdbx_strand_id
1 'polypeptide(L)'
;SSGCVDENHFKADDDSACYLCGDISGNNENTNKGVADCNKCTKEAGTKTTCSECLSGRFLETNTCTKKCADTCAKCTAETDINKCTECMPGYFLKTEGVTKECVPCSDTAKGGIDGCSVCSNDGNTSKCTDCKPNYRKQSDSSPGSVTCTKTCEDPTACGGTSGACDAMIIDDKGNAKHYCSYCGETNKFPIDGICNSDAQSNTCNNHVCTSCTTGYFLYMGGCYSVSAQPGNYMCKTADSSGICTEAANNRYFLVPGASNTDQSVLACSNPLGTLTGTGDTAKAYVGVYGCSACTAPTQLEAPGMAPATCTACIGNNKPNLAGSGCFACTVSGCSHCGAGDKCEGCTSKDQRPSLDGSQCIACSIDGCVRCSEENKCGQCSDGYRLEGGRCVSSGANRSGLSAGAIAGISVAVVAVVGGLVGFLCWWFVCRGKA
;
A
#
# COMPACT_ATOMS: atom_id res chain seq x y z
N SER A 1 -31.12 -5.96 8.64
CA SER A 1 -31.11 -6.54 10.00
C SER A 1 -29.67 -6.76 10.38
N SER A 2 -29.21 -6.10 11.44
CA SER A 2 -27.81 -5.87 11.79
C SER A 2 -27.07 -7.14 12.19
N GLY A 3 -26.20 -7.64 11.31
CA GLY A 3 -25.26 -8.74 11.58
C GLY A 3 -24.03 -8.28 12.37
N CYS A 4 -24.21 -7.61 13.51
CA CYS A 4 -23.11 -7.13 14.36
C CYS A 4 -22.77 -8.06 15.54
N VAL A 5 -23.39 -9.23 15.60
CA VAL A 5 -23.03 -10.26 16.58
C VAL A 5 -21.97 -11.14 15.92
N ASP A 6 -20.74 -11.00 16.40
CA ASP A 6 -19.65 -11.90 16.09
C ASP A 6 -19.02 -12.38 17.40
N GLU A 7 -17.86 -13.03 17.33
CA GLU A 7 -17.21 -13.54 18.53
C GLU A 7 -16.64 -12.45 19.44
N ASN A 8 -16.38 -11.24 18.94
CA ASN A 8 -15.75 -10.12 19.64
C ASN A 8 -16.73 -8.98 19.99
N HIS A 9 -17.96 -9.02 19.48
CA HIS A 9 -18.98 -8.00 19.68
C HIS A 9 -20.31 -8.60 20.13
N PHE A 10 -20.98 -7.90 21.04
CA PHE A 10 -22.36 -8.22 21.43
C PHE A 10 -23.29 -7.05 21.15
N LYS A 11 -24.56 -7.36 20.90
CA LYS A 11 -25.62 -6.36 20.69
C LYS A 11 -26.25 -5.99 22.04
N ALA A 12 -26.53 -4.71 22.27
CA ALA A 12 -27.30 -4.29 23.42
C ALA A 12 -28.75 -4.77 23.34
N ASP A 13 -29.37 -5.06 24.49
CA ASP A 13 -30.72 -5.64 24.54
C ASP A 13 -31.82 -4.69 24.01
N ASP A 14 -31.57 -3.39 24.03
CA ASP A 14 -32.46 -2.35 23.51
C ASP A 14 -32.23 -2.05 22.02
N ASP A 15 -31.40 -2.85 21.36
CA ASP A 15 -30.97 -2.68 19.97
C ASP A 15 -30.30 -1.33 19.66
N SER A 16 -29.86 -0.58 20.68
CA SER A 16 -29.31 0.77 20.51
C SER A 16 -27.93 0.82 19.86
N ALA A 17 -27.09 -0.18 20.13
CA ALA A 17 -25.70 -0.24 19.67
C ALA A 17 -25.12 -1.66 19.73
N CYS A 18 -23.91 -1.82 19.18
CA CYS A 18 -23.10 -3.03 19.29
C CYS A 18 -21.79 -2.66 20.00
N TYR A 19 -21.43 -3.44 21.01
CA TYR A 19 -20.32 -3.18 21.92
C TYR A 19 -19.25 -4.26 21.77
N LEU A 20 -17.98 -3.88 21.92
CA LEU A 20 -16.90 -4.84 22.06
C LEU A 20 -17.07 -5.63 23.36
N CYS A 21 -16.71 -6.91 23.36
CA CYS A 21 -16.75 -7.76 24.55
C CYS A 21 -15.96 -7.19 25.73
N GLY A 22 -14.89 -6.43 25.44
CA GLY A 22 -14.05 -5.74 26.41
C GLY A 22 -14.55 -4.38 26.90
N ASP A 23 -15.62 -3.85 26.30
CA ASP A 23 -16.07 -2.47 26.54
C ASP A 23 -16.87 -2.34 27.85
N ILE A 24 -16.27 -1.69 28.84
CA ILE A 24 -16.87 -1.45 30.15
C ILE A 24 -17.54 -0.08 30.29
N SER A 25 -17.65 0.70 29.21
CA SER A 25 -18.26 2.03 29.21
C SER A 25 -19.79 2.00 29.36
N GLY A 26 -20.41 0.84 29.13
CA GLY A 26 -21.82 0.58 29.35
C GLY A 26 -22.29 0.91 30.77
N ASN A 27 -23.48 1.49 30.88
CA ASN A 27 -24.06 1.92 32.15
C ASN A 27 -24.88 0.83 32.85
N ASN A 28 -25.16 -0.30 32.19
CA ASN A 28 -25.94 -1.41 32.76
C ASN A 28 -25.35 -2.78 32.38
N GLU A 29 -25.00 -3.57 33.40
CA GLU A 29 -24.38 -4.89 33.27
C GLU A 29 -25.24 -5.93 32.55
N ASN A 30 -26.56 -5.77 32.58
CA ASN A 30 -27.48 -6.70 31.94
C ASN A 30 -27.89 -6.24 30.54
N THR A 31 -27.54 -5.03 30.12
CA THR A 31 -28.06 -4.42 28.89
C THR A 31 -26.94 -4.12 27.88
N ASN A 32 -25.86 -3.47 28.30
CA ASN A 32 -24.90 -2.85 27.38
C ASN A 32 -23.45 -2.77 27.90
N LYS A 33 -23.07 -3.61 28.87
CA LYS A 33 -21.70 -3.61 29.43
C LYS A 33 -20.97 -4.92 29.19
N GLY A 34 -19.76 -4.83 28.66
CA GLY A 34 -18.83 -5.94 28.48
C GLY A 34 -18.07 -6.31 29.76
N VAL A 35 -17.10 -7.22 29.60
CA VAL A 35 -16.21 -7.69 30.66
C VAL A 35 -14.81 -7.14 30.40
N ALA A 36 -14.20 -6.46 31.39
CA ALA A 36 -12.87 -5.90 31.23
C ALA A 36 -11.85 -6.95 30.75
N ASP A 37 -11.00 -6.56 29.80
CA ASP A 37 -9.98 -7.41 29.18
C ASP A 37 -10.52 -8.67 28.47
N CYS A 38 -11.80 -8.69 28.11
CA CYS A 38 -12.41 -9.79 27.37
C CYS A 38 -12.26 -9.61 25.85
N ASN A 39 -11.80 -10.66 25.17
CA ASN A 39 -11.68 -10.70 23.72
C ASN A 39 -12.94 -11.26 23.06
N LYS A 40 -13.47 -12.38 23.59
CA LYS A 40 -14.66 -13.05 23.08
C LYS A 40 -15.72 -13.26 24.14
N CYS A 41 -16.98 -13.07 23.79
CA CYS A 41 -18.08 -13.16 24.72
C CYS A 41 -19.39 -13.63 24.10
N THR A 42 -20.31 -14.06 24.95
CA THR A 42 -21.71 -14.31 24.63
C THR A 42 -22.60 -13.39 25.47
N LYS A 43 -23.74 -13.00 24.89
CA LYS A 43 -24.75 -12.18 25.56
C LYS A 43 -26.13 -12.75 25.29
N GLU A 44 -26.88 -13.02 26.35
CA GLU A 44 -28.30 -13.32 26.30
C GLU A 44 -29.10 -12.12 26.80
N ALA A 45 -30.31 -11.92 26.27
CA ALA A 45 -31.17 -10.80 26.67
C ALA A 45 -31.50 -10.88 28.18
N GLY A 46 -31.31 -9.78 28.89
CA GLY A 46 -31.55 -9.64 30.33
C GLY A 46 -30.45 -10.20 31.24
N THR A 47 -29.37 -10.78 30.69
CA THR A 47 -28.27 -11.36 31.46
C THR A 47 -26.97 -10.56 31.31
N LYS A 48 -26.00 -10.81 32.20
CA LYS A 48 -24.66 -10.24 32.07
C LYS A 48 -23.90 -10.87 30.92
N THR A 49 -23.07 -10.07 30.25
CA THR A 49 -22.13 -10.56 29.23
C THR A 49 -21.20 -11.62 29.83
N THR A 50 -21.11 -12.77 29.18
CA THR A 50 -20.26 -13.90 29.59
C THR A 50 -19.02 -13.93 28.71
N CYS A 51 -17.85 -13.72 29.29
CA CYS A 51 -16.58 -13.83 28.61
C CYS A 51 -16.18 -15.29 28.40
N SER A 52 -15.85 -15.64 27.16
CA SER A 52 -15.38 -16.97 26.76
C SER A 52 -13.88 -17.01 26.47
N GLU A 53 -13.27 -15.88 26.08
CA GLU A 53 -11.83 -15.78 25.84
C GLU A 53 -11.32 -14.39 26.24
N CYS A 54 -10.20 -14.35 26.97
CA CYS A 54 -9.56 -13.10 27.38
C CYS A 54 -8.67 -12.53 26.28
N LEU A 55 -8.34 -11.24 26.39
CA LEU A 55 -7.29 -10.63 25.59
C LEU A 55 -5.94 -11.35 25.82
N SER A 56 -5.10 -11.33 24.80
CA SER A 56 -3.77 -11.95 24.82
C SER A 56 -2.96 -11.50 26.05
N GLY A 57 -2.33 -12.45 26.74
CA GLY A 57 -1.58 -12.24 27.98
C GLY A 57 -2.39 -12.47 29.25
N ARG A 58 -3.63 -12.94 29.14
CA ARG A 58 -4.54 -13.19 30.27
C ARG A 58 -5.27 -14.52 30.11
N PHE A 59 -5.79 -15.06 31.20
CA PHE A 59 -6.61 -16.27 31.18
C PHE A 59 -7.92 -16.09 31.93
N LEU A 60 -8.92 -16.85 31.49
CA LEU A 60 -10.27 -16.78 32.01
C LEU A 60 -10.36 -17.52 33.34
N GLU A 61 -10.74 -16.81 34.40
CA GLU A 61 -11.08 -17.37 35.70
C GLU A 61 -12.45 -16.83 36.11
N THR A 62 -13.42 -17.72 36.31
CA THR A 62 -14.77 -17.39 36.81
C THR A 62 -15.43 -16.20 36.10
N ASN A 63 -15.38 -16.17 34.76
CA ASN A 63 -15.93 -15.11 33.90
C ASN A 63 -15.18 -13.77 33.96
N THR A 64 -13.95 -13.73 34.50
CA THR A 64 -13.11 -12.53 34.56
C THR A 64 -11.73 -12.80 33.95
N CYS A 65 -11.12 -11.75 33.41
CA CYS A 65 -9.80 -11.79 32.77
C CYS A 65 -8.71 -11.08 33.60
N THR A 66 -8.87 -11.04 34.93
CA THR A 66 -8.00 -10.25 35.82
C THR A 66 -6.59 -10.82 35.92
N LYS A 67 -6.45 -12.14 35.73
CA LYS A 67 -5.20 -12.88 35.88
C LYS A 67 -4.31 -12.78 34.65
N LYS A 68 -3.02 -12.54 34.89
CA LYS A 68 -2.01 -12.36 33.83
C LYS A 68 -1.17 -13.60 33.64
N CYS A 69 -0.86 -13.90 32.39
CA CYS A 69 0.17 -14.87 32.04
C CYS A 69 1.57 -14.34 32.37
N ALA A 70 2.57 -15.22 32.35
CA ALA A 70 3.97 -14.80 32.36
C ALA A 70 4.28 -13.88 31.17
N ASP A 71 5.31 -13.06 31.30
CA ASP A 71 5.73 -12.14 30.22
C ASP A 71 5.96 -12.91 28.92
N THR A 72 5.59 -12.30 27.78
CA THR A 72 5.67 -12.87 26.42
C THR A 72 4.79 -14.10 26.15
N CYS A 73 3.99 -14.55 27.12
CA CYS A 73 3.00 -15.61 26.96
C CYS A 73 1.63 -15.03 26.61
N ALA A 74 1.01 -15.49 25.53
CA ALA A 74 -0.32 -15.07 25.09
C ALA A 74 -1.45 -15.83 25.79
N LYS A 75 -1.29 -17.15 26.00
CA LYS A 75 -2.27 -18.01 26.67
C LYS A 75 -1.59 -18.90 27.70
N CYS A 76 -2.21 -19.03 28.87
CA CYS A 76 -1.68 -19.79 29.99
C CYS A 76 -2.78 -20.38 30.87
N THR A 77 -2.42 -21.28 31.78
CA THR A 77 -3.35 -21.88 32.76
C THR A 77 -3.04 -21.52 34.21
N ALA A 78 -2.05 -20.65 34.46
CA ALA A 78 -1.74 -20.14 35.78
C ALA A 78 -1.12 -18.75 35.70
N GLU A 79 -1.30 -17.98 36.77
CA GLU A 79 -0.79 -16.62 36.89
C GLU A 79 0.74 -16.63 36.94
N THR A 80 1.36 -15.81 36.09
CA THR A 80 2.81 -15.52 36.03
C THR A 80 3.77 -16.73 35.95
N ASP A 81 3.29 -17.95 35.70
CA ASP A 81 4.11 -19.16 35.54
C ASP A 81 4.31 -19.53 34.06
N ILE A 82 5.53 -19.32 33.56
CA ILE A 82 5.90 -19.64 32.17
C ILE A 82 5.74 -21.13 31.84
N ASN A 83 5.83 -22.03 32.83
CA ASN A 83 5.63 -23.46 32.62
C ASN A 83 4.18 -23.82 32.31
N LYS A 84 3.25 -22.94 32.67
CA LYS A 84 1.83 -23.03 32.35
C LYS A 84 1.45 -22.25 31.10
N CYS A 85 2.43 -21.70 30.39
CA CYS A 85 2.22 -21.14 29.06
C CYS A 85 1.89 -22.23 28.04
N THR A 86 0.87 -21.97 27.24
CA THR A 86 0.40 -22.83 26.15
C THR A 86 0.55 -22.18 24.78
N GLU A 87 0.59 -20.85 24.71
CA GLU A 87 0.79 -20.10 23.47
C GLU A 87 1.58 -18.83 23.77
N CYS A 88 2.61 -18.54 22.97
CA CYS A 88 3.40 -17.31 23.08
C CYS A 88 2.76 -16.16 22.32
N MET A 89 3.15 -14.93 22.65
CA MET A 89 2.74 -13.76 21.87
C MET A 89 3.25 -13.83 20.42
N PRO A 90 2.56 -13.16 19.47
CA PRO A 90 3.03 -13.07 18.09
C PRO A 90 4.50 -12.62 18.00
N GLY A 91 5.27 -13.30 17.15
CA GLY A 91 6.72 -13.08 17.03
C GLY A 91 7.58 -13.92 17.98
N TYR A 92 6.97 -14.81 18.76
CA TYR A 92 7.64 -15.74 19.66
C TYR A 92 7.16 -17.17 19.44
N PHE A 93 8.03 -18.12 19.73
CA PHE A 93 7.77 -19.53 19.60
C PHE A 93 8.00 -20.23 20.95
N LEU A 94 7.16 -21.21 21.29
CA LEU A 94 7.19 -21.84 22.60
C LEU A 94 8.22 -22.97 22.60
N LYS A 95 9.28 -22.79 23.38
CA LYS A 95 10.29 -23.81 23.64
C LYS A 95 9.92 -24.60 24.88
N THR A 96 9.78 -25.92 24.72
CA THR A 96 9.45 -26.83 25.83
C THR A 96 10.61 -27.74 26.25
N GLU A 97 11.72 -27.71 25.52
CA GLU A 97 12.93 -28.47 25.86
C GLU A 97 13.73 -27.73 26.95
N GLY A 98 13.81 -28.33 28.13
CA GLY A 98 14.53 -27.79 29.29
C GLY A 98 13.78 -28.02 30.59
N VAL A 99 14.34 -27.53 31.70
CA VAL A 99 13.70 -27.57 33.03
C VAL A 99 12.56 -26.54 33.13
N THR A 100 12.64 -25.45 32.36
CA THR A 100 11.65 -24.36 32.33
C THR A 100 11.26 -24.05 30.89
N LYS A 101 9.95 -23.89 30.62
CA LYS A 101 9.46 -23.40 29.32
C LYS A 101 9.91 -21.97 29.07
N GLU A 102 10.04 -21.59 27.81
CA GLU A 102 10.41 -20.24 27.39
C GLU A 102 9.70 -19.85 26.08
N CYS A 103 9.25 -18.60 25.97
CA CYS A 103 8.83 -18.01 24.71
C CYS A 103 10.03 -17.31 24.06
N VAL A 104 10.55 -17.91 22.98
CA VAL A 104 11.77 -17.46 22.32
C VAL A 104 11.40 -16.59 21.10
N PRO A 105 12.04 -15.43 20.87
CA PRO A 105 11.80 -14.64 19.67
C PRO A 105 12.06 -15.44 18.39
N CYS A 106 11.19 -15.29 17.39
CA CYS A 106 11.32 -15.99 16.10
C CYS A 106 12.69 -15.78 15.43
N SER A 107 13.38 -14.67 15.71
CA SER A 107 14.68 -14.34 15.15
C SER A 107 15.89 -14.68 16.01
N ASP A 108 15.71 -15.26 17.21
CA ASP A 108 16.82 -15.55 18.11
C ASP A 108 17.51 -16.87 17.69
N THR A 109 18.50 -16.75 16.81
CA THR A 109 19.26 -17.91 16.29
C THR A 109 20.05 -18.65 17.37
N ALA A 110 20.41 -17.98 18.48
CA ALA A 110 21.11 -18.64 19.58
C ALA A 110 20.21 -19.62 20.34
N LYS A 111 18.88 -19.46 20.24
CA LYS A 111 17.89 -20.28 20.92
C LYS A 111 17.00 -21.11 19.99
N GLY A 112 17.34 -21.19 18.69
CA GLY A 112 16.64 -22.00 17.69
C GLY A 112 15.63 -21.23 16.81
N GLY A 113 15.69 -19.90 16.82
CA GLY A 113 15.01 -19.03 15.87
C GLY A 113 15.71 -18.97 14.50
N ILE A 114 15.06 -18.31 13.54
CA ILE A 114 15.53 -18.13 12.16
C ILE A 114 15.88 -16.66 11.93
N ASP A 115 17.10 -16.37 11.48
CA ASP A 115 17.52 -14.99 11.24
C ASP A 115 16.57 -14.28 10.26
N GLY A 116 16.25 -13.02 10.56
CA GLY A 116 15.31 -12.25 9.76
C GLY A 116 13.86 -12.69 9.84
N CYS A 117 13.47 -13.62 10.71
CA CYS A 117 12.08 -14.02 10.88
C CYS A 117 11.30 -13.07 11.79
N SER A 118 10.13 -12.61 11.36
CA SER A 118 9.22 -11.77 12.18
C SER A 118 8.06 -12.56 12.75
N VAL A 119 7.54 -13.53 11.99
CA VAL A 119 6.44 -14.40 12.41
C VAL A 119 6.85 -15.83 12.12
N CYS A 120 6.67 -16.70 13.11
CA CYS A 120 7.00 -18.11 12.99
C CYS A 120 5.88 -18.98 13.59
N SER A 121 5.72 -20.17 13.05
CA SER A 121 4.87 -21.22 13.60
C SER A 121 5.71 -22.23 14.38
N ASN A 122 5.11 -22.84 15.40
CA ASN A 122 5.72 -23.93 16.16
C ASN A 122 5.30 -25.29 15.61
N ASP A 123 6.27 -26.13 15.26
CA ASP A 123 6.07 -27.58 15.10
C ASP A 123 6.97 -28.30 16.10
N GLY A 124 6.45 -28.57 17.30
CA GLY A 124 7.12 -29.42 18.30
C GLY A 124 8.57 -29.04 18.59
N ASN A 125 8.81 -27.81 19.07
CA ASN A 125 10.11 -27.19 19.41
C ASN A 125 10.93 -26.64 18.24
N THR A 126 10.54 -26.86 16.99
CA THR A 126 11.18 -26.21 15.84
C THR A 126 10.37 -25.00 15.38
N SER A 127 11.04 -23.84 15.27
CA SER A 127 10.44 -22.64 14.71
C SER A 127 10.48 -22.71 13.17
N LYS A 128 9.32 -22.56 12.53
CA LYS A 128 9.21 -22.41 11.07
C LYS A 128 8.86 -20.96 10.77
N CYS A 129 9.68 -20.29 9.99
CA CYS A 129 9.39 -18.90 9.66
C CYS A 129 8.26 -18.82 8.64
N THR A 130 7.26 -17.97 8.89
CA THR A 130 6.08 -17.76 8.02
C THR A 130 6.03 -16.32 7.50
N ASP A 131 6.67 -15.38 8.19
CA ASP A 131 6.87 -14.01 7.73
C ASP A 131 8.26 -13.48 8.11
N CYS A 132 8.80 -12.61 7.28
CA CYS A 132 10.12 -12.02 7.46
C CYS A 132 10.03 -10.65 8.11
N LYS A 133 11.08 -10.27 8.84
CA LYS A 133 11.28 -8.90 9.30
C LYS A 133 11.33 -7.95 8.11
N PRO A 134 10.96 -6.67 8.31
CA PRO A 134 11.38 -5.62 7.39
C PRO A 134 12.87 -5.79 7.06
N ASN A 135 13.28 -5.58 5.80
CA ASN A 135 14.62 -5.81 5.25
C ASN A 135 15.01 -7.26 4.87
N TYR A 136 14.09 -8.22 4.96
CA TYR A 136 14.32 -9.60 4.51
C TYR A 136 13.30 -10.01 3.44
N ARG A 137 13.75 -10.62 2.35
CA ARG A 137 12.87 -11.18 1.33
C ARG A 137 12.39 -12.57 1.76
N LYS A 138 11.11 -12.87 1.53
CA LYS A 138 10.58 -14.25 1.64
C LYS A 138 11.07 -15.05 0.44
N GLN A 139 11.83 -16.10 0.70
CA GLN A 139 12.14 -17.11 -0.30
C GLN A 139 11.40 -18.38 0.09
N SER A 140 10.53 -18.88 -0.79
CA SER A 140 9.76 -20.10 -0.53
C SER A 140 10.72 -21.25 -0.21
N ASP A 141 10.56 -21.87 0.97
CA ASP A 141 11.27 -23.10 1.27
C ASP A 141 10.58 -24.29 0.57
N SER A 142 11.34 -25.37 0.39
CA SER A 142 10.87 -26.70 -0.01
C SER A 142 9.77 -27.27 0.91
N SER A 143 9.62 -26.71 2.11
CA SER A 143 8.61 -27.08 3.10
C SER A 143 7.32 -26.27 2.93
N PRO A 144 6.13 -26.91 2.83
CA PRO A 144 4.86 -26.18 2.76
C PRO A 144 4.65 -25.29 3.99
N GLY A 145 4.39 -24.00 3.76
CA GLY A 145 4.07 -23.05 4.82
C GLY A 145 5.27 -22.42 5.56
N SER A 146 6.51 -22.72 5.15
CA SER A 146 7.71 -22.04 5.67
C SER A 146 8.42 -21.21 4.60
N VAL A 147 9.00 -20.08 5.02
CA VAL A 147 9.82 -19.19 4.19
C VAL A 147 11.23 -19.10 4.77
N THR A 148 12.22 -19.00 3.90
CA THR A 148 13.57 -18.56 4.27
C THR A 148 13.63 -17.04 4.13
N CYS A 149 14.07 -16.35 5.17
CA CYS A 149 14.26 -14.92 5.15
C CYS A 149 15.68 -14.61 4.72
N THR A 150 15.87 -14.00 3.56
CA THR A 150 17.20 -13.62 3.09
C THR A 150 17.35 -12.10 3.09
N LYS A 151 18.39 -11.63 3.76
CA LYS A 151 18.79 -10.22 3.73
C LYS A 151 19.16 -9.86 2.30
N THR A 152 18.50 -8.85 1.73
CA THR A 152 18.76 -8.44 0.34
C THR A 152 19.22 -7.01 0.39
N CYS A 153 20.54 -6.83 0.46
CA CYS A 153 21.19 -5.60 0.09
C CYS A 153 22.10 -5.99 -1.07
N GLU A 154 22.20 -5.16 -2.11
CA GLU A 154 23.13 -5.44 -3.22
C GLU A 154 24.58 -5.57 -2.72
N ASP A 155 24.92 -4.90 -1.62
CA ASP A 155 26.13 -5.13 -0.85
C ASP A 155 25.79 -5.41 0.64
N PRO A 156 25.91 -6.69 1.09
CA PRO A 156 25.64 -7.09 2.47
C PRO A 156 26.58 -6.46 3.52
N THR A 157 27.76 -6.00 3.12
CA THR A 157 28.75 -5.35 4.00
C THR A 157 28.58 -3.83 4.06
N ALA A 158 27.94 -3.23 3.05
CA ALA A 158 27.83 -1.79 2.93
C ALA A 158 26.76 -1.14 3.81
N CYS A 159 25.76 -1.87 4.32
CA CYS A 159 24.69 -1.28 5.15
C CYS A 159 24.92 -1.39 6.67
N GLY A 160 26.17 -1.41 7.13
CA GLY A 160 26.48 -1.38 8.56
C GLY A 160 26.14 -2.66 9.34
N GLY A 161 26.25 -3.81 8.69
CA GLY A 161 26.07 -5.12 9.35
C GLY A 161 24.63 -5.36 9.80
N THR A 162 24.42 -5.80 11.05
CA THR A 162 23.11 -6.20 11.60
C THR A 162 22.16 -5.04 11.94
N SER A 163 22.63 -3.79 11.91
CA SER A 163 21.87 -2.63 12.42
C SER A 163 21.34 -1.68 11.34
N GLY A 164 21.73 -1.82 10.07
CA GLY A 164 21.19 -1.01 8.97
C GLY A 164 19.92 -1.59 8.33
N ALA A 165 19.22 -0.74 7.57
CA ALA A 165 18.04 -1.11 6.80
C ALA A 165 18.31 -0.95 5.28
N CYS A 166 17.71 -1.83 4.48
CA CYS A 166 17.82 -1.90 3.02
C CYS A 166 16.44 -1.73 2.34
N ASP A 167 15.67 -0.76 2.83
CA ASP A 167 14.31 -0.49 2.35
C ASP A 167 14.29 0.33 1.04
N ALA A 168 15.43 0.88 0.62
CA ALA A 168 15.53 1.63 -0.63
C ALA A 168 15.50 0.67 -1.83
N MET A 169 14.30 0.34 -2.27
CA MET A 169 14.05 -0.46 -3.48
C MET A 169 14.22 0.42 -4.72
N ILE A 170 15.17 0.05 -5.58
CA ILE A 170 15.47 0.74 -6.84
C ILE A 170 15.39 -0.27 -7.98
N ILE A 171 14.68 0.09 -9.04
CA ILE A 171 14.49 -0.69 -10.25
C ILE A 171 15.60 -0.32 -11.23
N ASP A 172 16.42 -1.30 -11.62
CA ASP A 172 17.52 -1.09 -12.57
C ASP A 172 17.04 -0.85 -14.02
N ASP A 173 17.99 -0.66 -14.94
CA ASP A 173 17.73 -0.47 -16.37
C ASP A 173 16.98 -1.64 -17.03
N LYS A 174 17.14 -2.86 -16.50
CA LYS A 174 16.50 -4.09 -16.94
C LYS A 174 15.14 -4.34 -16.29
N GLY A 175 14.73 -3.52 -15.33
CA GLY A 175 13.47 -3.69 -14.61
C GLY A 175 13.57 -4.62 -13.39
N ASN A 176 14.77 -4.98 -12.95
CA ASN A 176 14.94 -5.77 -11.73
C ASN A 176 14.94 -4.88 -10.50
N ALA A 177 14.20 -5.29 -9.49
CA ALA A 177 14.26 -4.66 -8.18
C ALA A 177 15.57 -5.02 -7.46
N LYS A 178 16.29 -3.98 -7.05
CA LYS A 178 17.50 -4.05 -6.24
C LYS A 178 17.27 -3.29 -4.93
N HIS A 179 17.94 -3.70 -3.86
CA HIS A 179 17.75 -3.14 -2.53
C HIS A 179 19.04 -2.52 -2.01
N TYR A 180 18.94 -1.29 -1.53
CA TYR A 180 20.06 -0.45 -1.13
C TYR A 180 19.85 0.12 0.28
N CYS A 181 20.91 0.61 0.92
CA CYS A 181 20.81 1.14 2.28
C CYS A 181 19.87 2.34 2.33
N SER A 182 18.83 2.25 3.16
CA SER A 182 17.92 3.35 3.54
C SER A 182 18.28 3.94 4.91
N TYR A 183 19.00 3.17 5.74
CA TYR A 183 19.39 3.55 7.08
C TYR A 183 20.73 2.90 7.46
N CYS A 184 21.61 3.66 8.09
CA CYS A 184 22.96 3.23 8.42
C CYS A 184 23.18 3.11 9.92
N GLY A 185 22.96 1.91 10.49
CA GLY A 185 22.96 1.73 11.94
C GLY A 185 24.29 1.94 12.67
N GLU A 186 25.40 2.06 11.96
CA GLU A 186 26.67 2.47 12.56
C GLU A 186 26.70 3.98 12.82
N THR A 187 27.33 4.38 13.93
CA THR A 187 27.48 5.80 14.30
C THR A 187 28.25 6.57 13.22
N ASN A 188 27.77 7.79 12.90
CA ASN A 188 28.35 8.68 11.90
C ASN A 188 28.45 8.09 10.49
N LYS A 189 27.62 7.10 10.14
CA LYS A 189 27.45 6.64 8.76
C LYS A 189 26.09 7.05 8.22
N PHE A 190 26.03 7.32 6.93
CA PHE A 190 24.83 7.80 6.24
C PHE A 190 24.68 7.11 4.88
N PRO A 191 23.42 6.89 4.44
CA PRO A 191 23.13 6.25 3.16
C PRO A 191 23.38 7.22 2.00
N ILE A 192 24.50 7.03 1.30
CA ILE A 192 24.88 7.79 0.11
C ILE A 192 25.07 6.80 -1.03
N ASP A 193 24.37 7.02 -2.15
CA ASP A 193 24.35 6.10 -3.30
C ASP A 193 24.02 4.65 -2.92
N GLY A 194 23.18 4.49 -1.89
CA GLY A 194 22.72 3.18 -1.46
C GLY A 194 23.72 2.38 -0.63
N ILE A 195 24.80 2.99 -0.17
CA ILE A 195 25.82 2.42 0.73
C ILE A 195 26.03 3.31 1.96
N CYS A 196 26.44 2.72 3.10
CA CYS A 196 26.73 3.50 4.31
C CYS A 196 28.14 4.09 4.29
N ASN A 197 28.23 5.39 4.04
CA ASN A 197 29.47 6.15 4.04
C ASN A 197 29.65 6.97 5.31
N SER A 198 30.89 7.12 5.78
CA SER A 198 31.23 8.02 6.88
C SER A 198 31.33 9.49 6.46
N ASP A 199 31.50 9.75 5.17
CA ASP A 199 31.45 11.07 4.57
C ASP A 199 30.08 11.30 3.93
N ALA A 200 29.43 12.41 4.29
CA ALA A 200 28.13 12.80 3.74
C ALA A 200 28.22 13.40 2.33
N GLN A 201 29.41 13.66 1.79
CA GLN A 201 29.62 14.22 0.45
C GLN A 201 28.85 15.53 0.24
N SER A 202 28.89 16.42 1.23
CA SER A 202 28.15 17.68 1.27
C SER A 202 26.62 17.57 1.31
N ASN A 203 26.06 16.35 1.40
CA ASN A 203 24.63 16.16 1.68
C ASN A 203 24.31 16.45 3.15
N THR A 204 23.05 16.73 3.44
CA THR A 204 22.60 16.97 4.81
C THR A 204 22.03 15.67 5.37
N CYS A 205 22.79 15.05 6.27
CA CYS A 205 22.41 13.79 6.89
C CYS A 205 22.46 13.89 8.42
N ASN A 206 21.48 13.27 9.07
CA ASN A 206 21.31 13.28 10.52
C ASN A 206 20.64 11.98 10.96
N ASN A 207 20.95 11.50 12.18
CA ASN A 207 20.37 10.29 12.75
C ASN A 207 20.37 9.09 11.78
N HIS A 208 21.52 8.79 11.18
CA HIS A 208 21.74 7.61 10.33
C HIS A 208 21.00 7.61 8.98
N VAL A 209 20.38 8.73 8.59
CA VAL A 209 19.69 8.95 7.31
C VAL A 209 20.04 10.33 6.74
N CYS A 210 19.67 10.59 5.50
CA CYS A 210 19.76 11.91 4.87
C CYS A 210 18.40 12.63 4.86
N THR A 211 18.41 13.94 5.12
CA THR A 211 17.21 14.79 5.23
C THR A 211 17.07 15.78 4.09
N SER A 212 18.16 16.11 3.41
CA SER A 212 18.17 16.82 2.12
C SER A 212 19.50 16.60 1.41
N CYS A 213 19.50 16.76 0.10
CA CYS A 213 20.65 16.44 -0.73
C CYS A 213 21.22 17.67 -1.44
N THR A 214 22.52 17.63 -1.72
CA THR A 214 23.23 18.72 -2.41
C THR A 214 22.97 18.69 -3.92
N THR A 215 23.47 19.70 -4.64
CA THR A 215 23.40 19.76 -6.11
C THR A 215 23.98 18.50 -6.75
N GLY A 216 23.24 17.92 -7.70
CA GLY A 216 23.61 16.67 -8.37
C GLY A 216 23.16 15.40 -7.63
N TYR A 217 22.54 15.54 -6.46
CA TYR A 217 21.91 14.45 -5.71
C TYR A 217 20.42 14.70 -5.52
N PHE A 218 19.66 13.67 -5.16
CA PHE A 218 18.26 13.79 -4.75
C PHE A 218 17.92 12.82 -3.62
N LEU A 219 16.89 13.16 -2.86
CA LEU A 219 16.45 12.37 -1.70
C LEU A 219 15.53 11.22 -2.15
N TYR A 220 15.84 10.01 -1.71
CA TYR A 220 15.02 8.83 -1.93
C TYR A 220 15.14 7.86 -0.74
N MET A 221 14.03 7.48 -0.12
CA MET A 221 13.96 6.45 0.94
C MET A 221 15.04 6.62 2.03
N GLY A 222 15.26 7.85 2.49
CA GLY A 222 16.20 8.17 3.56
C GLY A 222 17.67 8.30 3.14
N GLY A 223 18.01 8.18 1.84
CA GLY A 223 19.37 8.38 1.33
C GLY A 223 19.47 9.41 0.21
N CYS A 224 20.69 9.89 -0.02
CA CYS A 224 21.00 10.79 -1.14
C CYS A 224 21.65 10.01 -2.28
N TYR A 225 21.13 10.20 -3.50
CA TYR A 225 21.54 9.46 -4.68
C TYR A 225 21.98 10.39 -5.80
N SER A 226 23.13 10.11 -6.41
CA SER A 226 23.71 10.89 -7.50
C SER A 226 22.94 10.68 -8.80
N VAL A 227 22.57 11.75 -9.50
CA VAL A 227 21.99 11.63 -10.85
C VAL A 227 23.01 11.19 -11.91
N SER A 228 24.30 11.23 -11.57
CA SER A 228 25.40 10.92 -12.50
C SER A 228 25.88 9.48 -12.44
N ALA A 229 25.51 8.73 -11.40
CA ALA A 229 26.01 7.39 -11.13
C ALA A 229 24.90 6.44 -10.68
N GLN A 230 25.19 5.14 -10.74
CA GLN A 230 24.28 4.13 -10.21
C GLN A 230 24.36 4.11 -8.67
N PRO A 231 23.23 3.90 -7.99
CA PRO A 231 21.92 3.58 -8.56
C PRO A 231 21.02 4.80 -8.84
N GLY A 232 21.48 6.01 -8.53
CA GLY A 232 20.67 7.24 -8.63
C GLY A 232 20.17 7.55 -10.04
N ASN A 233 21.02 7.34 -11.06
CA ASN A 233 20.69 7.57 -12.47
C ASN A 233 19.62 6.61 -13.04
N TYR A 234 19.21 5.56 -12.31
CA TYR A 234 18.07 4.73 -12.68
C TYR A 234 16.72 5.37 -12.35
N MET A 235 16.69 6.30 -11.38
CA MET A 235 15.47 6.95 -10.89
C MET A 235 15.32 8.35 -11.46
N CYS A 236 16.39 9.13 -11.40
CA CYS A 236 16.39 10.55 -11.71
C CYS A 236 17.45 10.88 -12.75
N LYS A 237 17.04 11.54 -13.83
CA LYS A 237 17.94 12.02 -14.88
C LYS A 237 18.50 13.41 -14.57
N THR A 238 17.72 14.26 -13.90
CA THR A 238 18.15 15.61 -13.55
C THR A 238 17.57 16.02 -12.21
N ALA A 239 18.43 16.55 -11.34
CA ALA A 239 18.06 17.17 -10.08
C ALA A 239 18.43 18.66 -10.12
N ASP A 240 17.60 19.50 -9.50
CA ASP A 240 17.88 20.93 -9.41
C ASP A 240 18.94 21.24 -8.33
N SER A 241 19.26 22.53 -8.15
CA SER A 241 20.26 22.97 -7.16
C SER A 241 19.86 22.68 -5.71
N SER A 242 18.59 22.41 -5.46
CA SER A 242 18.02 22.12 -4.14
C SER A 242 17.94 20.61 -3.86
N GLY A 243 18.39 19.77 -4.80
CA GLY A 243 18.34 18.32 -4.67
C GLY A 243 16.96 17.71 -4.95
N ILE A 244 16.11 18.40 -5.70
CA ILE A 244 14.80 17.91 -6.15
C ILE A 244 14.97 17.28 -7.53
N CYS A 245 14.55 16.03 -7.69
CA CYS A 245 14.46 15.39 -8.99
C CYS A 245 13.40 16.10 -9.86
N THR A 246 13.81 16.58 -11.03
CA THR A 246 12.95 17.35 -11.96
C THR A 246 12.71 16.61 -13.28
N GLU A 247 13.42 15.53 -13.54
CA GLU A 247 13.18 14.64 -14.68
C GLU A 247 13.42 13.18 -14.24
N ALA A 248 12.37 12.36 -14.28
CA ALA A 248 12.50 10.92 -14.02
C ALA A 248 13.33 10.26 -15.13
N ALA A 249 14.19 9.30 -14.77
CA ALA A 249 15.09 8.67 -15.73
C ALA A 249 14.39 7.79 -16.77
N ASN A 250 13.20 7.27 -16.43
CA ASN A 250 12.40 6.41 -17.28
C ASN A 250 10.95 6.35 -16.75
N ASN A 251 10.08 5.64 -17.47
CA ASN A 251 8.67 5.49 -17.13
C ASN A 251 8.38 4.51 -15.98
N ARG A 252 9.41 3.89 -15.36
CA ARG A 252 9.28 3.08 -14.13
C ARG A 252 9.25 3.95 -12.88
N TYR A 253 9.48 5.25 -13.04
CA TYR A 253 9.46 6.26 -11.99
C TYR A 253 8.57 7.42 -12.39
N PHE A 254 8.03 8.10 -11.40
CA PHE A 254 7.31 9.35 -11.60
C PHE A 254 7.79 10.42 -10.61
N LEU A 255 7.70 11.68 -11.03
CA LEU A 255 8.01 12.83 -10.17
C LEU A 255 6.86 13.08 -9.21
N VAL A 256 7.18 13.38 -7.96
CA VAL A 256 6.20 13.65 -6.91
C VAL A 256 5.77 15.13 -7.00
N PRO A 257 4.51 15.45 -7.32
CA PRO A 257 4.09 16.82 -7.52
C PRO A 257 4.16 17.66 -6.23
N GLY A 258 4.80 18.82 -6.30
CA GLY A 258 4.92 19.75 -5.17
C GLY A 258 5.96 19.35 -4.12
N ALA A 259 6.82 18.37 -4.41
CA ALA A 259 7.91 17.98 -3.53
C ALA A 259 8.91 19.13 -3.30
N SER A 260 9.33 19.30 -2.05
CA SER A 260 10.42 20.17 -1.62
C SER A 260 11.74 19.41 -1.49
N ASN A 261 12.81 20.10 -1.08
CA ASN A 261 14.12 19.50 -0.86
C ASN A 261 14.21 18.54 0.34
N THR A 262 13.19 18.50 1.19
CA THR A 262 13.08 17.55 2.30
C THR A 262 12.14 16.38 2.00
N ASP A 263 11.44 16.43 0.87
CA ASP A 263 10.52 15.38 0.44
C ASP A 263 11.21 14.46 -0.57
N GLN A 264 10.65 13.26 -0.78
CA GLN A 264 11.04 12.47 -1.93
C GLN A 264 10.42 13.07 -3.18
N SER A 265 11.27 13.45 -4.14
CA SER A 265 10.86 14.11 -5.37
C SER A 265 10.62 13.14 -6.52
N VAL A 266 11.00 11.88 -6.36
CA VAL A 266 10.77 10.80 -7.32
C VAL A 266 10.36 9.53 -6.60
N LEU A 267 9.45 8.76 -7.20
CA LEU A 267 8.97 7.50 -6.65
C LEU A 267 8.86 6.42 -7.74
N ALA A 268 9.18 5.17 -7.39
CA ALA A 268 8.95 4.05 -8.30
C ALA A 268 7.46 3.82 -8.53
N CYS A 269 7.08 3.53 -9.77
CA CYS A 269 5.70 3.17 -10.14
C CYS A 269 5.19 1.96 -9.35
N SER A 270 6.06 1.05 -8.93
CA SER A 270 5.71 -0.14 -8.17
C SER A 270 5.67 0.05 -6.65
N ASN A 271 5.90 1.27 -6.13
CA ASN A 271 6.02 1.51 -4.68
C ASN A 271 4.65 1.83 -4.05
N PRO A 272 4.00 0.89 -3.33
CA PRO A 272 2.70 1.13 -2.73
C PRO A 272 2.76 1.93 -1.43
N LEU A 273 3.94 2.10 -0.82
CA LEU A 273 4.10 2.83 0.45
C LEU A 273 3.95 4.35 0.23
N GLY A 274 4.39 4.82 -0.93
CA GLY A 274 4.28 6.23 -1.30
C GLY A 274 5.23 7.17 -0.60
N THR A 275 4.87 8.44 -0.65
CA THR A 275 5.49 9.52 0.08
C THR A 275 4.49 10.63 0.36
N LEU A 276 4.83 11.53 1.28
CA LEU A 276 4.07 12.72 1.60
C LEU A 276 4.81 13.95 1.09
N THR A 277 4.05 14.94 0.64
CA THR A 277 4.53 16.32 0.51
C THR A 277 3.75 17.19 1.49
N GLY A 278 4.45 18.07 2.22
CA GLY A 278 3.85 18.88 3.29
C GLY A 278 3.66 18.11 4.61
N THR A 279 3.11 18.77 5.62
CA THR A 279 2.99 18.24 6.99
C THR A 279 1.61 18.48 7.60
N GLY A 280 1.26 17.65 8.59
CA GLY A 280 0.00 17.75 9.32
C GLY A 280 -1.22 17.68 8.42
N ASP A 281 -2.22 18.52 8.69
CA ASP A 281 -3.50 18.56 7.97
C ASP A 281 -3.39 19.06 6.52
N THR A 282 -2.20 19.49 6.08
CA THR A 282 -1.94 19.94 4.70
C THR A 282 -1.26 18.88 3.82
N ALA A 283 -0.93 17.72 4.41
CA ALA A 283 -0.18 16.68 3.74
C ALA A 283 -0.93 16.10 2.53
N LYS A 284 -0.18 15.88 1.45
CA LYS A 284 -0.65 15.25 0.21
C LYS A 284 0.15 13.97 0.01
N ALA A 285 -0.54 12.85 -0.13
CA ALA A 285 0.07 11.54 -0.29
C ALA A 285 0.10 11.14 -1.76
N TYR A 286 1.25 10.65 -2.21
CA TYR A 286 1.42 10.12 -3.56
C TYR A 286 1.96 8.70 -3.48
N VAL A 287 1.31 7.76 -4.16
CA VAL A 287 1.69 6.34 -4.13
C VAL A 287 1.85 5.78 -5.55
N GLY A 288 2.70 4.78 -5.69
CA GLY A 288 2.71 3.90 -6.84
C GLY A 288 1.64 2.80 -6.74
N VAL A 289 1.60 1.93 -7.75
CA VAL A 289 0.70 0.79 -7.86
C VAL A 289 1.51 -0.49 -7.75
N TYR A 290 1.19 -1.34 -6.78
CA TYR A 290 1.90 -2.60 -6.59
C TYR A 290 1.92 -3.45 -7.87
N GLY A 291 3.11 -3.97 -8.24
CA GLY A 291 3.29 -4.78 -9.45
C GLY A 291 3.33 -3.98 -10.76
N CYS A 292 3.29 -2.65 -10.71
CA CYS A 292 3.35 -1.79 -11.89
C CYS A 292 4.79 -1.59 -12.39
N SER A 293 5.05 -1.90 -13.66
CA SER A 293 6.37 -1.71 -14.29
C SER A 293 6.52 -0.36 -14.98
N ALA A 294 5.42 0.30 -15.36
CA ALA A 294 5.44 1.66 -15.88
C ALA A 294 4.14 2.39 -15.57
N CYS A 295 4.20 3.69 -15.28
CA CYS A 295 3.04 4.48 -14.88
C CYS A 295 3.07 5.91 -15.41
N THR A 296 1.90 6.54 -15.39
CA THR A 296 1.73 7.98 -15.55
C THR A 296 1.68 8.63 -14.16
N ALA A 297 2.37 9.76 -14.01
CA ALA A 297 2.39 10.52 -12.76
C ALA A 297 0.97 10.97 -12.35
N PRO A 298 0.65 10.98 -11.05
CA PRO A 298 -0.59 11.58 -10.56
C PRO A 298 -0.62 13.09 -10.83
N THR A 299 -1.81 13.65 -10.99
CA THR A 299 -1.99 15.11 -11.02
C THR A 299 -1.73 15.69 -9.63
N GLN A 300 -1.16 16.89 -9.57
CA GLN A 300 -0.97 17.61 -8.32
C GLN A 300 -2.32 17.82 -7.62
N LEU A 301 -2.37 17.45 -6.33
CA LEU A 301 -3.55 17.71 -5.52
C LEU A 301 -3.60 19.19 -5.12
N GLU A 302 -4.77 19.81 -5.21
CA GLU A 302 -5.00 21.19 -4.72
C GLU A 302 -5.33 21.22 -3.21
N ALA A 303 -5.89 20.13 -2.69
CA ALA A 303 -6.28 19.96 -1.28
C ALA A 303 -5.56 18.74 -0.65
N PRO A 304 -5.60 18.59 0.69
CA PRO A 304 -5.10 17.39 1.35
C PRO A 304 -5.81 16.13 0.84
N GLY A 305 -5.07 15.03 0.71
CA GLY A 305 -5.61 13.79 0.16
C GLY A 305 -4.54 12.86 -0.36
N MET A 306 -4.97 11.87 -1.13
CA MET A 306 -4.11 10.83 -1.69
C MET A 306 -4.35 10.71 -3.20
N ALA A 307 -3.26 10.66 -3.97
CA ALA A 307 -3.30 10.49 -5.42
C ALA A 307 -2.35 9.35 -5.86
N PRO A 308 -2.89 8.24 -6.38
CA PRO A 308 -2.07 7.17 -6.94
C PRO A 308 -1.59 7.50 -8.35
N ALA A 309 -0.40 7.04 -8.72
CA ALA A 309 0.00 6.96 -10.12
C ALA A 309 -0.94 6.03 -10.91
N THR A 310 -1.09 6.27 -12.21
CA THR A 310 -1.90 5.40 -13.08
C THR A 310 -1.00 4.38 -13.76
N CYS A 311 -1.19 3.10 -13.46
CA CYS A 311 -0.39 2.04 -14.05
C CYS A 311 -0.70 1.84 -15.54
N THR A 312 0.35 1.81 -16.36
CA THR A 312 0.27 1.65 -17.82
C THR A 312 0.83 0.31 -18.29
N ALA A 313 1.73 -0.30 -17.51
CA ALA A 313 2.26 -1.63 -17.75
C ALA A 313 2.56 -2.33 -16.42
N CYS A 314 2.41 -3.65 -16.39
CA CYS A 314 2.66 -4.47 -15.21
C CYS A 314 3.94 -5.29 -15.34
N ILE A 315 4.47 -5.75 -14.22
CA ILE A 315 5.60 -6.68 -14.18
C ILE A 315 5.15 -8.06 -14.66
N GLY A 316 5.99 -8.72 -15.46
CA GLY A 316 5.72 -10.06 -15.98
C GLY A 316 4.56 -10.09 -16.97
N ASN A 317 3.69 -11.11 -16.86
CA ASN A 317 2.57 -11.32 -17.79
C ASN A 317 1.28 -10.61 -17.36
N ASN A 318 1.27 -9.97 -16.19
CA ASN A 318 0.11 -9.27 -15.66
C ASN A 318 -0.30 -8.11 -16.59
N LYS A 319 -1.55 -7.65 -16.44
CA LYS A 319 -2.09 -6.49 -17.15
C LYS A 319 -2.72 -5.52 -16.15
N PRO A 320 -2.67 -4.20 -16.43
CA PRO A 320 -3.37 -3.24 -15.60
C PRO A 320 -4.87 -3.42 -15.78
N ASN A 321 -5.66 -3.09 -14.76
CA ASN A 321 -7.09 -2.88 -14.96
C ASN A 321 -7.34 -1.60 -15.77
N LEU A 322 -8.57 -1.36 -16.21
CA LEU A 322 -8.91 -0.23 -17.08
C LEU A 322 -8.65 1.13 -16.40
N ALA A 323 -8.82 1.20 -15.08
CA ALA A 323 -8.52 2.38 -14.28
C ALA A 323 -7.01 2.58 -14.02
N GLY A 324 -6.17 1.59 -14.32
CA GLY A 324 -4.73 1.61 -14.00
C GLY A 324 -4.43 1.61 -12.50
N SER A 325 -5.38 1.22 -11.66
CA SER A 325 -5.24 1.21 -10.19
C SER A 325 -4.61 -0.07 -9.65
N GLY A 326 -4.42 -1.09 -10.48
CA GLY A 326 -3.87 -2.38 -10.07
C GLY A 326 -3.37 -3.22 -11.24
N CYS A 327 -2.53 -4.19 -10.92
CA CYS A 327 -1.99 -5.19 -11.85
C CYS A 327 -2.53 -6.57 -11.51
N PHE A 328 -3.11 -7.25 -12.50
CA PHE A 328 -3.80 -8.52 -12.31
C PHE A 328 -3.30 -9.58 -13.29
N ALA A 329 -3.38 -10.84 -12.88
CA ALA A 329 -3.19 -11.96 -13.80
C ALA A 329 -4.20 -11.84 -14.95
N CYS A 330 -3.76 -12.11 -16.17
CA CYS A 330 -4.54 -11.92 -17.38
C CYS A 330 -4.22 -13.03 -18.36
N THR A 331 -5.02 -14.11 -18.33
CA THR A 331 -4.89 -15.26 -19.24
C THR A 331 -5.91 -15.22 -20.37
N VAL A 332 -6.91 -14.32 -20.28
CA VAL A 332 -7.91 -14.10 -21.32
C VAL A 332 -7.25 -13.66 -22.63
N SER A 333 -7.37 -14.50 -23.65
CA SER A 333 -6.80 -14.24 -24.98
C SER A 333 -7.37 -12.95 -25.58
N GLY A 334 -6.50 -12.09 -26.09
CA GLY A 334 -6.87 -10.81 -26.70
C GLY A 334 -7.29 -9.73 -25.69
N CYS A 335 -7.11 -9.95 -24.39
CA CYS A 335 -7.41 -8.97 -23.37
C CYS A 335 -6.24 -7.98 -23.15
N SER A 336 -6.53 -6.68 -23.17
CA SER A 336 -5.57 -5.61 -22.87
C SER A 336 -5.59 -5.17 -21.41
N HIS A 337 -6.75 -5.25 -20.75
CA HIS A 337 -6.92 -4.85 -19.34
C HIS A 337 -7.65 -5.93 -18.55
N CYS A 338 -7.10 -6.35 -17.43
CA CYS A 338 -7.71 -7.35 -16.56
C CYS A 338 -7.92 -6.80 -15.16
N GLY A 339 -9.08 -7.10 -14.59
CA GLY A 339 -9.41 -6.86 -13.18
C GLY A 339 -9.17 -8.09 -12.30
N ALA A 340 -9.66 -8.02 -11.07
CA ALA A 340 -9.56 -9.12 -10.11
C ALA A 340 -10.26 -10.39 -10.61
N GLY A 341 -9.60 -11.54 -10.41
CA GLY A 341 -10.13 -12.85 -10.79
C GLY A 341 -10.07 -13.15 -12.30
N ASP A 342 -9.06 -12.62 -13.00
CA ASP A 342 -8.82 -12.87 -14.44
C ASP A 342 -9.99 -12.44 -15.34
N LYS A 343 -10.63 -11.31 -14.99
CA LYS A 343 -11.77 -10.75 -15.71
C LYS A 343 -11.31 -9.67 -16.66
N CYS A 344 -11.59 -9.84 -17.94
CA CYS A 344 -11.26 -8.87 -18.96
C CYS A 344 -12.14 -7.61 -18.88
N GLU A 345 -11.50 -6.45 -18.82
CA GLU A 345 -12.10 -5.11 -18.79
C GLU A 345 -11.90 -4.33 -20.09
N GLY A 346 -10.97 -4.78 -20.94
CA GLY A 346 -10.70 -4.19 -22.24
C GLY A 346 -9.99 -5.16 -23.18
N CYS A 347 -10.28 -5.07 -24.47
CA CYS A 347 -9.70 -5.94 -25.49
C CYS A 347 -8.60 -5.22 -26.29
N THR A 348 -7.62 -5.98 -26.77
CA THR A 348 -6.53 -5.46 -27.62
C THR A 348 -7.05 -4.98 -28.97
N SER A 349 -8.04 -5.69 -29.53
CA SER A 349 -8.70 -5.25 -30.77
C SER A 349 -9.78 -4.22 -30.47
N LYS A 350 -9.75 -3.10 -31.20
CA LYS A 350 -10.77 -2.04 -31.15
C LYS A 350 -12.17 -2.52 -31.53
N ASP A 351 -12.25 -3.61 -32.30
CA ASP A 351 -13.50 -4.19 -32.81
C ASP A 351 -14.06 -5.27 -31.87
N GLN A 352 -13.43 -5.48 -30.71
CA GLN A 352 -13.87 -6.42 -29.68
C GLN A 352 -14.26 -5.72 -28.40
N ARG A 353 -15.16 -6.35 -27.63
CA ARG A 353 -15.50 -5.98 -26.26
C ARG A 353 -15.46 -7.21 -25.36
N PRO A 354 -15.19 -7.04 -24.05
CA PRO A 354 -15.31 -8.14 -23.12
C PRO A 354 -16.74 -8.70 -23.08
N SER A 355 -16.86 -10.00 -22.83
CA SER A 355 -18.12 -10.62 -22.44
C SER A 355 -18.63 -10.09 -21.08
N LEU A 356 -19.90 -10.32 -20.76
CA LEU A 356 -20.51 -9.89 -19.49
C LEU A 356 -19.88 -10.49 -18.22
N ASP A 357 -19.27 -11.66 -18.32
CA ASP A 357 -18.49 -12.28 -17.25
C ASP A 357 -17.00 -11.89 -17.31
N GLY A 358 -16.52 -11.40 -18.45
CA GLY A 358 -15.15 -10.98 -18.69
C GLY A 358 -14.23 -12.14 -19.07
N SER A 359 -14.76 -13.32 -19.38
CA SER A 359 -13.97 -14.51 -19.71
C SER A 359 -13.40 -14.49 -21.14
N GLN A 360 -13.89 -13.63 -22.03
CA GLN A 360 -13.47 -13.58 -23.43
C GLN A 360 -13.65 -12.19 -24.06
N CYS A 361 -12.88 -11.95 -25.12
CA CYS A 361 -13.04 -10.81 -26.02
C CYS A 361 -13.83 -11.22 -27.26
N ILE A 362 -15.02 -10.65 -27.45
CA ILE A 362 -15.92 -10.99 -28.55
C ILE A 362 -16.05 -9.83 -29.53
N ALA A 363 -16.19 -10.16 -30.82
CA ALA A 363 -16.41 -9.16 -31.86
C ALA A 363 -17.70 -8.37 -31.57
N CYS A 364 -17.56 -7.06 -31.46
CA CYS A 364 -18.66 -6.19 -31.08
C CYS A 364 -18.43 -4.76 -31.55
N SER A 365 -19.04 -4.42 -32.68
CA SER A 365 -18.97 -3.11 -33.32
C SER A 365 -20.25 -2.31 -33.07
N ILE A 366 -20.62 -2.16 -31.79
CA ILE A 366 -21.79 -1.36 -31.37
C ILE A 366 -21.31 -0.09 -30.68
N ASP A 367 -21.72 1.05 -31.23
CA ASP A 367 -21.44 2.36 -30.64
C ASP A 367 -22.03 2.49 -29.23
N GLY A 368 -21.28 3.08 -28.31
CA GLY A 368 -21.68 3.18 -26.90
C GLY A 368 -21.75 1.85 -26.14
N CYS A 369 -21.28 0.73 -26.69
CA CYS A 369 -21.24 -0.55 -25.98
C CYS A 369 -19.89 -0.79 -25.29
N VAL A 370 -19.93 -1.15 -24.00
CA VAL A 370 -18.73 -1.48 -23.20
C VAL A 370 -18.56 -2.97 -23.01
N ARG A 371 -19.64 -3.76 -22.97
CA ARG A 371 -19.58 -5.23 -22.88
C ARG A 371 -20.68 -5.87 -23.69
N CYS A 372 -20.36 -6.99 -24.33
CA CYS A 372 -21.28 -7.68 -25.22
C CYS A 372 -21.71 -9.01 -24.62
N SER A 373 -22.98 -9.38 -24.82
CA SER A 373 -23.48 -10.68 -24.37
C SER A 373 -23.15 -11.77 -25.39
N GLU A 374 -23.20 -11.42 -26.67
CA GLU A 374 -22.94 -12.29 -27.82
C GLU A 374 -22.30 -11.43 -28.94
N GLU A 375 -21.86 -12.05 -30.03
CA GLU A 375 -21.31 -11.33 -31.18
C GLU A 375 -22.29 -10.25 -31.68
N ASN A 376 -21.81 -9.01 -31.76
CA ASN A 376 -22.61 -7.84 -32.15
C ASN A 376 -23.97 -7.71 -31.42
N LYS A 377 -24.00 -8.11 -30.14
CA LYS A 377 -25.14 -7.89 -29.25
C LYS A 377 -24.64 -7.32 -27.92
N CYS A 378 -24.99 -6.07 -27.67
CA CYS A 378 -24.58 -5.37 -26.46
C CYS A 378 -25.32 -5.92 -25.24
N GLY A 379 -24.60 -6.12 -24.14
CA GLY A 379 -25.17 -6.46 -22.84
C GLY A 379 -25.00 -5.35 -21.81
N GLN A 380 -24.04 -4.45 -22.02
CA GLN A 380 -23.80 -3.29 -21.15
C GLN A 380 -23.35 -2.09 -21.98
N CYS A 381 -24.09 -1.00 -21.85
CA CYS A 381 -23.78 0.27 -22.50
C CYS A 381 -22.90 1.16 -21.63
N SER A 382 -22.15 2.06 -22.25
CA SER A 382 -21.45 3.15 -21.57
C SER A 382 -22.44 4.14 -20.98
N ASP A 383 -21.93 4.98 -20.08
CA ASP A 383 -22.69 6.09 -19.53
C ASP A 383 -23.30 6.97 -20.64
N GLY A 384 -24.54 7.43 -20.42
CA GLY A 384 -25.30 8.22 -21.40
C GLY A 384 -26.10 7.42 -22.44
N TYR A 385 -26.00 6.09 -22.41
CA TYR A 385 -26.77 5.18 -23.27
C TYR A 385 -27.66 4.25 -22.44
N ARG A 386 -28.80 3.85 -23.00
CA ARG A 386 -29.64 2.76 -22.48
C ARG A 386 -29.57 1.57 -23.42
N LEU A 387 -29.71 0.37 -22.85
CA LEU A 387 -29.75 -0.86 -23.62
C LEU A 387 -31.15 -1.11 -24.18
N GLU A 388 -31.28 -1.22 -25.50
CA GLU A 388 -32.52 -1.60 -26.19
C GLU A 388 -32.25 -2.66 -27.26
N GLY A 389 -32.87 -3.84 -27.12
CA GLY A 389 -32.78 -4.90 -28.13
C GLY A 389 -31.35 -5.33 -28.46
N GLY A 390 -30.43 -5.30 -27.50
CA GLY A 390 -29.02 -5.63 -27.72
C GLY A 390 -28.21 -4.52 -28.40
N ARG A 391 -28.72 -3.29 -28.46
CA ARG A 391 -28.01 -2.10 -28.94
C ARG A 391 -28.04 -1.02 -27.89
N CYS A 392 -27.05 -0.13 -27.94
CA CYS A 392 -27.05 1.06 -27.10
C CYS A 392 -27.71 2.20 -27.86
N VAL A 393 -28.73 2.80 -27.25
CA VAL A 393 -29.39 3.99 -27.77
C VAL A 393 -29.19 5.12 -26.78
N SER A 394 -28.94 6.32 -27.28
CA SER A 394 -28.75 7.50 -26.41
C SER A 394 -29.99 7.72 -25.54
N SER A 395 -29.77 8.01 -24.25
CA SER A 395 -30.86 8.18 -23.26
C SER A 395 -31.64 9.49 -23.36
N GLY A 396 -31.39 10.34 -24.38
CA GLY A 396 -32.33 11.36 -24.82
C GLY A 396 -31.81 12.80 -24.89
N ALA A 397 -31.99 13.39 -26.07
CA ALA A 397 -32.26 14.80 -26.41
C ALA A 397 -31.71 15.93 -25.51
N ASN A 398 -30.41 16.19 -25.55
CA ASN A 398 -29.86 17.52 -25.86
C ASN A 398 -28.32 17.55 -25.86
N ARG A 399 -27.80 18.08 -26.96
CA ARG A 399 -26.46 18.62 -27.22
C ARG A 399 -25.26 17.66 -27.32
N SER A 400 -24.69 17.69 -28.53
CA SER A 400 -23.33 18.18 -28.78
C SER A 400 -22.29 17.89 -27.69
N GLY A 401 -21.96 16.62 -27.49
CA GLY A 401 -20.80 16.19 -26.72
C GLY A 401 -19.96 15.27 -27.59
N LEU A 402 -18.75 15.72 -27.94
CA LEU A 402 -17.79 14.99 -28.76
C LEU A 402 -17.51 13.59 -28.19
N SER A 403 -17.41 12.61 -29.10
CA SER A 403 -16.92 11.26 -28.82
C SER A 403 -15.62 11.32 -28.00
N ALA A 404 -15.50 10.43 -27.02
CA ALA A 404 -14.36 10.28 -26.12
C ALA A 404 -13.01 9.93 -26.81
N GLY A 405 -12.96 9.94 -28.15
CA GLY A 405 -11.74 9.91 -28.96
C GLY A 405 -11.14 11.26 -29.35
N ALA A 406 -11.67 12.39 -28.86
CA ALA A 406 -11.20 13.74 -29.23
C ALA A 406 -10.83 14.64 -28.03
N ILE A 407 -10.41 14.08 -26.89
CA ILE A 407 -9.82 14.86 -25.78
C ILE A 407 -8.29 14.94 -25.98
N ALA A 408 -7.91 15.55 -27.10
CA ALA A 408 -6.60 16.12 -27.34
C ALA A 408 -6.81 17.28 -28.32
N GLY A 409 -7.00 18.50 -27.81
CA GLY A 409 -6.91 19.71 -28.64
C GLY A 409 -8.01 20.76 -28.58
N ILE A 410 -8.86 20.85 -27.54
CA ILE A 410 -9.78 22.00 -27.41
C ILE A 410 -9.76 22.55 -25.97
N SER A 411 -8.62 23.14 -25.59
CA SER A 411 -8.52 24.01 -24.40
C SER A 411 -7.78 25.32 -24.68
N VAL A 412 -7.61 25.72 -25.95
CA VAL A 412 -6.95 26.99 -26.31
C VAL A 412 -7.96 28.09 -26.71
N ALA A 413 -9.15 27.74 -27.19
CA ALA A 413 -10.13 28.74 -27.63
C ALA A 413 -10.86 29.43 -26.46
N VAL A 414 -11.18 28.70 -25.38
CA VAL A 414 -11.91 29.27 -24.23
C VAL A 414 -10.98 30.13 -23.36
N VAL A 415 -9.71 29.75 -23.22
CA VAL A 415 -8.71 30.52 -22.47
C VAL A 415 -8.36 31.84 -23.19
N ALA A 416 -8.35 31.87 -24.53
CA ALA A 416 -8.15 33.12 -25.28
C ALA A 416 -9.32 34.10 -25.12
N VAL A 417 -10.56 33.60 -25.07
CA VAL A 417 -11.76 34.45 -24.90
C VAL A 417 -11.87 34.97 -23.46
N VAL A 418 -11.61 34.13 -22.46
CA VAL A 418 -11.64 34.54 -21.04
C VAL A 418 -10.44 35.43 -20.70
N GLY A 419 -9.24 35.11 -21.21
CA GLY A 419 -8.05 35.96 -21.06
C GLY A 419 -8.19 37.31 -21.76
N GLY A 420 -8.82 37.35 -22.94
CA GLY A 420 -9.15 38.60 -23.64
C GLY A 420 -10.17 39.46 -22.88
N LEU A 421 -11.20 38.86 -22.29
CA LEU A 421 -12.19 39.56 -21.47
C LEU A 421 -11.61 40.11 -20.17
N VAL A 422 -10.79 39.32 -19.46
CA VAL A 422 -10.15 39.77 -18.21
C VAL A 422 -9.09 40.84 -18.50
N GLY A 423 -8.32 40.70 -19.58
CA GLY A 423 -7.35 41.70 -20.03
C GLY A 423 -8.01 43.02 -20.43
N PHE A 424 -9.15 42.96 -21.16
CA PHE A 424 -9.92 44.14 -21.52
C PHE A 424 -10.54 44.83 -20.30
N LEU A 425 -11.06 44.07 -19.33
CA LEU A 425 -11.60 44.62 -18.08
C LEU A 425 -10.50 45.26 -17.21
N CYS A 426 -9.34 44.61 -17.06
CA CYS A 426 -8.21 45.20 -16.33
C CYS A 426 -7.70 46.48 -17.01
N TRP A 427 -7.58 46.51 -18.34
CA TRP A 427 -7.20 47.72 -19.05
C TRP A 427 -8.25 48.84 -18.91
N TRP A 428 -9.53 48.52 -19.02
CA TRP A 428 -10.62 49.49 -18.87
C TRP A 428 -10.68 50.12 -17.48
N PHE A 429 -10.51 49.33 -16.42
CA PHE A 429 -10.53 49.86 -15.05
C PHE A 429 -9.26 50.62 -14.66
N VAL A 430 -8.09 50.26 -15.21
CA VAL A 430 -6.81 50.91 -14.88
C VAL A 430 -6.56 52.17 -15.72
N CYS A 431 -6.98 52.22 -16.99
CA CYS A 431 -6.65 53.33 -17.89
C CYS A 431 -7.75 54.39 -18.07
N ARG A 432 -9.00 54.14 -17.67
CA ARG A 432 -10.08 55.14 -17.80
C ARG A 432 -10.16 56.15 -16.64
N GLY A 433 -9.28 56.04 -15.64
CA GLY A 433 -9.16 56.98 -14.52
C GLY A 433 -8.10 58.09 -14.70
N LYS A 434 -7.46 58.18 -15.87
CA LYS A 434 -6.52 59.26 -16.22
C LYS A 434 -6.78 59.74 -17.66
N ALA A 435 -7.91 60.42 -17.84
CA ALA A 435 -8.15 61.40 -18.90
C ALA A 435 -9.13 62.44 -18.37
#